data_AF-A0A920DP65-F1
#
_entry.id   AF-A0A920DP65-F1
#
_cell.length_a   1.000
_cell.length_b   1.000
_cell.length_c   1.000
_cell.angle_alpha   90.00
_cell.angle_beta   90.00
_cell.angle_gamma   90.00
#
_symmetry.space_group_name_H-M   'P 1'
#
loop_
_entity.id
_entity.type
_entity.pdbx_description
1 polymer ?
#
loop_
_entity_poly.entity_id
_entity_poly.type
_entity_poly.pdbx_seq_one_letter_code
_entity_poly.pdbx_strand_id
1 'polypeptide(L)'
;MGVPAWQDETALESVVTLHAPVLQTRMLEAGDSVGYGATFTAARDMTIGIVGLGYGDGLLRSLGNRDTGIARLMVNNTPAPLIGRMSMDTLAIDLTDFEKPVAPDDVVEIFGPNNPIDALATQGQTISYELLTGLGGRYNRIYEDN
;
A
#
# COMPACT_ATOMS: atom_id res chain seq x y z
N MET A 1 10.18 -34.77 27.88
CA MET A 1 10.35 -34.55 26.42
C MET A 1 10.17 -33.07 26.18
N GLY A 2 11.25 -32.34 25.94
CA GLY A 2 11.20 -30.92 25.58
C GLY A 2 10.89 -30.80 24.09
N VAL A 3 9.88 -30.03 23.75
CA VAL A 3 9.70 -29.56 22.37
C VAL A 3 10.97 -28.80 21.96
N PRO A 4 11.54 -29.04 20.78
CA PRO A 4 12.66 -28.22 20.30
C PRO A 4 12.15 -26.79 20.16
N ALA A 5 12.83 -25.84 20.80
CA ALA A 5 12.65 -24.45 20.47
C ALA A 5 13.18 -24.25 19.06
N TRP A 6 12.32 -23.88 18.11
CA TRP A 6 12.74 -23.36 16.82
C TRP A 6 13.38 -22.00 17.06
N GLN A 7 14.65 -21.99 17.48
CA GLN A 7 15.47 -20.79 17.61
C GLN A 7 16.05 -20.44 16.23
N ASP A 8 15.20 -19.92 15.35
CA ASP A 8 15.61 -18.96 14.32
C ASP A 8 14.36 -18.43 13.59
N GLU A 9 13.72 -17.40 14.14
CA GLU A 9 12.72 -16.60 13.40
C GLU A 9 13.37 -15.73 12.30
N THR A 10 14.70 -15.78 12.15
CA THR A 10 15.51 -14.79 11.42
C THR A 10 16.25 -15.31 10.18
N ALA A 11 16.04 -16.57 9.77
CA ALA A 11 16.76 -17.15 8.63
C ALA A 11 16.02 -17.03 7.27
N LEU A 12 14.84 -16.41 7.24
CA LEU A 12 14.04 -16.28 6.02
C LEU A 12 14.16 -14.86 5.45
N GLU A 13 14.51 -14.78 4.17
CA GLU A 13 14.55 -13.53 3.42
C GLU A 13 13.23 -13.29 2.70
N SER A 14 12.86 -12.01 2.54
CA SER A 14 11.75 -11.65 1.67
C SER A 14 12.14 -11.88 0.22
N VAL A 15 11.33 -12.65 -0.50
CA VAL A 15 11.56 -13.00 -1.92
C VAL A 15 10.58 -12.33 -2.89
N VAL A 16 9.68 -11.48 -2.38
CA VAL A 16 8.71 -10.75 -3.19
C VAL A 16 8.69 -9.29 -2.77
N THR A 17 8.80 -8.41 -3.75
CA THR A 17 8.48 -7.00 -3.61
C THR A 17 7.34 -6.65 -4.55
N LEU A 18 6.44 -5.78 -4.11
CA LEU A 18 5.35 -5.27 -4.92
C LEU A 18 5.42 -3.76 -5.00
N HIS A 19 5.45 -3.28 -6.23
CA HIS A 19 5.53 -1.87 -6.56
C HIS A 19 4.40 -1.49 -7.50
N ALA A 20 3.93 -0.24 -7.40
CA ALA A 20 2.95 0.32 -8.31
C ALA A 20 3.29 1.79 -8.63
N PRO A 21 3.02 2.27 -9.86
CA PRO A 21 3.33 3.64 -10.22
C PRO A 21 2.29 4.61 -9.66
N VAL A 22 2.74 5.83 -9.34
CA VAL A 22 1.86 6.99 -9.24
C VAL A 22 1.39 7.37 -10.65
N LEU A 23 0.09 7.36 -10.88
CA LEU A 23 -0.53 7.78 -12.14
C LEU A 23 -0.70 9.29 -12.22
N GLN A 24 -1.01 9.91 -11.08
CA GLN A 24 -1.30 11.34 -11.02
C GLN A 24 -1.11 11.86 -9.59
N THR A 25 -0.56 13.07 -9.48
CA THR A 25 -0.60 13.89 -8.27
C THR A 25 -1.61 15.02 -8.44
N ARG A 26 -2.43 15.28 -7.41
CA ARG A 26 -3.42 16.37 -7.44
C ARG A 26 -3.54 17.05 -6.09
N MET A 27 -3.96 18.32 -6.12
CA MET A 27 -4.37 19.02 -4.91
C MET A 27 -5.85 18.77 -4.62
N LEU A 28 -6.16 18.66 -3.33
CA LEU A 28 -7.51 18.75 -2.79
C LEU A 28 -7.58 20.01 -1.94
N GLU A 29 -8.65 20.78 -2.09
CA GLU A 29 -8.98 21.85 -1.17
C GLU A 29 -9.65 21.27 0.09
N ALA A 30 -9.58 21.99 1.21
CA ALA A 30 -10.31 21.61 2.41
C ALA A 30 -11.82 21.43 2.10
N GLY A 31 -12.38 20.26 2.44
CA GLY A 31 -13.76 19.90 2.14
C GLY A 31 -13.96 19.03 0.89
N ASP A 32 -12.94 18.90 0.04
CA ASP A 32 -12.99 17.97 -1.09
C ASP A 32 -13.02 16.51 -0.62
N SER A 33 -13.68 15.64 -1.39
CA SER A 33 -13.75 14.20 -1.08
C SER A 33 -13.02 13.34 -2.10
N VAL A 34 -12.44 12.22 -1.63
CA VAL A 34 -11.71 11.26 -2.47
C VAL A 34 -12.00 9.80 -2.10
N GLY A 35 -11.72 8.92 -3.05
CA GLY A 35 -11.88 7.47 -2.92
C GLY A 35 -13.28 7.01 -3.34
N TYR A 36 -13.42 5.69 -3.48
CA TYR A 36 -14.68 5.08 -3.89
C TYR A 36 -15.79 5.38 -2.87
N GLY A 37 -16.89 5.96 -3.34
CA GLY A 37 -18.01 6.35 -2.48
C GLY A 37 -17.75 7.55 -1.57
N ALA A 38 -16.73 8.37 -1.85
CA ALA A 38 -16.45 9.64 -1.17
C ALA A 38 -16.36 9.53 0.36
N THR A 39 -15.77 8.45 0.87
CA THR A 39 -15.68 8.18 2.32
C THR A 39 -14.62 8.98 3.05
N PHE A 40 -13.74 9.66 2.30
CA PHE A 40 -12.76 10.60 2.85
C PHE A 40 -13.10 12.01 2.43
N THR A 41 -12.94 12.96 3.34
CA THR A 41 -13.06 14.40 3.13
C THR A 41 -11.80 15.05 3.68
N ALA A 42 -11.17 15.90 2.86
CA ALA A 42 -9.93 16.58 3.20
C ALA A 42 -10.18 17.59 4.35
N ALA A 43 -9.42 17.46 5.43
CA ALA A 43 -9.55 18.34 6.60
C ALA A 43 -8.83 19.68 6.42
N ARG A 44 -7.92 19.75 5.44
CA ARG A 44 -7.13 20.90 5.04
C ARG A 44 -6.81 20.76 3.56
N ASP A 45 -6.13 21.74 2.99
CA ASP A 45 -5.54 21.58 1.66
C ASP A 45 -4.51 20.44 1.70
N MET A 46 -4.65 19.49 0.79
CA MET A 46 -3.87 18.25 0.77
C MET A 46 -3.31 17.99 -0.62
N THR A 47 -2.10 17.44 -0.67
CA THR A 47 -1.56 16.86 -1.91
C THR A 47 -1.75 15.36 -1.84
N ILE A 48 -2.32 14.77 -2.88
CA ILE A 48 -2.60 13.34 -2.92
C ILE A 48 -2.01 12.70 -4.17
N GLY A 49 -1.60 11.45 -4.04
CA GLY A 49 -1.15 10.59 -5.14
C GLY A 49 -2.22 9.57 -5.49
N ILE A 50 -2.47 9.37 -6.79
CA ILE A 50 -3.30 8.29 -7.31
C ILE A 50 -2.38 7.20 -7.82
N VAL A 51 -2.46 6.03 -7.20
CA VAL A 51 -1.59 4.90 -7.51
C VAL A 51 -2.35 3.91 -8.38
N GLY A 52 -1.69 3.38 -9.41
CA GLY A 52 -2.22 2.40 -10.36
C GLY A 52 -2.27 0.99 -9.76
N LEU A 53 -3.03 0.84 -8.69
CA LEU A 53 -3.24 -0.42 -8.00
C LEU A 53 -4.60 -0.40 -7.30
N GLY A 54 -5.35 -1.48 -7.43
CA GLY A 54 -6.60 -1.66 -6.71
C GLY A 54 -6.91 -3.11 -6.38
N TYR A 55 -8.15 -3.35 -5.96
CA TYR A 55 -8.55 -4.70 -5.56
C TYR A 55 -8.68 -5.67 -6.74
N GLY A 56 -8.82 -5.15 -7.96
CA GLY A 56 -8.80 -5.95 -9.20
C GLY A 56 -7.43 -6.57 -9.48
N ASP A 57 -6.38 -6.05 -8.86
CA ASP A 57 -5.02 -6.57 -8.94
C ASP A 57 -4.71 -7.56 -7.80
N GLY A 58 -5.65 -7.79 -6.88
CA GLY A 58 -5.48 -8.73 -5.78
C GLY A 58 -5.19 -8.09 -4.42
N LEU A 59 -5.17 -6.76 -4.35
CA LEU A 59 -5.07 -6.06 -3.07
C LEU A 59 -6.37 -6.21 -2.26
N LEU A 60 -6.27 -6.37 -0.94
CA LEU A 60 -7.45 -6.53 -0.11
C LEU A 60 -8.17 -5.19 0.09
N ARG A 61 -9.46 -5.14 -0.23
CA ARG A 61 -10.31 -3.94 -0.02
C ARG A 61 -10.26 -3.41 1.41
N SER A 62 -10.01 -4.26 2.41
CA SER A 62 -9.88 -3.88 3.82
C SER A 62 -8.73 -2.90 4.07
N LEU A 63 -7.64 -2.93 3.28
CA LEU A 63 -6.50 -2.02 3.46
C LEU A 63 -6.86 -0.52 3.32
N GLY A 64 -7.95 -0.21 2.61
CA GLY A 64 -8.48 1.15 2.46
C GLY A 64 -9.70 1.45 3.34
N ASN A 65 -10.04 0.60 4.32
CA ASN A 65 -11.19 0.83 5.19
C ASN A 65 -10.80 1.53 6.50
N ARG A 66 -11.62 2.49 6.95
CA ARG A 66 -11.41 3.21 8.22
C ARG A 66 -11.55 2.30 9.43
N ASP A 67 -12.35 1.23 9.33
CA ASP A 67 -12.64 0.33 10.45
C ASP A 67 -11.45 -0.60 10.81
N THR A 68 -10.62 -0.92 9.81
CA THR A 68 -9.45 -1.81 9.95
C THR A 68 -8.17 -1.04 10.24
N GLY A 69 -8.18 0.27 9.99
CA GLY A 69 -7.01 1.15 10.09
C GLY A 69 -6.58 1.67 8.72
N ILE A 70 -5.91 2.82 8.71
CA ILE A 70 -5.35 3.39 7.48
C ILE A 70 -3.99 2.72 7.24
N ALA A 71 -3.93 1.84 6.24
CA ALA A 71 -2.67 1.25 5.83
C ALA A 71 -1.73 2.33 5.25
N ARG A 72 -0.42 2.13 5.41
CA ARG A 72 0.61 3.00 4.86
C ARG A 72 1.40 2.26 3.80
N LEU A 73 1.69 2.97 2.71
CA LEU A 73 2.57 2.53 1.64
C LEU A 73 3.86 3.36 1.68
N MET A 74 4.89 2.99 0.94
CA MET A 74 6.17 3.72 0.95
C MET A 74 6.41 4.42 -0.38
N VAL A 75 6.75 5.70 -0.33
CA VAL A 75 7.15 6.50 -1.50
C VAL A 75 8.45 7.21 -1.12
N ASN A 76 9.52 7.03 -1.90
CA ASN A 76 10.84 7.62 -1.58
C ASN A 76 11.27 7.39 -0.11
N ASN A 77 11.13 6.16 0.39
CA ASN A 77 11.39 5.76 1.78
C ASN A 77 10.57 6.52 2.85
N THR A 78 9.51 7.21 2.46
CA THR A 78 8.60 7.96 3.35
C THR A 78 7.22 7.29 3.38
N PRO A 79 6.64 7.04 4.57
CA PRO A 79 5.31 6.47 4.66
C PRO A 79 4.22 7.41 4.14
N ALA A 80 3.41 6.94 3.21
CA ALA A 80 2.24 7.61 2.65
C ALA A 80 0.95 6.89 3.08
N PRO A 81 0.13 7.50 3.94
CA PRO A 81 -1.15 6.91 4.37
C PRO A 81 -2.14 6.76 3.21
N LEU A 82 -2.83 5.62 3.14
CA LEU A 82 -3.98 5.44 2.26
C LEU A 82 -5.15 6.35 2.69
N ILE A 83 -5.80 7.00 1.73
CA ILE A 83 -6.95 7.86 2.01
C ILE A 83 -8.17 7.46 1.17
N GLY A 84 -9.31 7.33 1.86
CA GLY A 84 -10.54 6.86 1.26
C GLY A 84 -10.48 5.38 0.85
N ARG A 85 -11.59 4.90 0.27
CA ARG A 85 -11.66 3.52 -0.22
C ARG A 85 -10.94 3.38 -1.55
N MET A 86 -10.21 2.27 -1.67
CA MET A 86 -9.63 1.80 -2.92
C MET A 86 -10.71 1.37 -3.93
N SER A 87 -10.48 1.68 -5.20
CA SER A 87 -11.29 1.28 -6.35
C SER A 87 -10.75 -0.02 -6.97
N MET A 88 -11.34 -0.46 -8.10
CA MET A 88 -10.89 -1.68 -8.78
C MET A 88 -9.44 -1.59 -9.23
N ASP A 89 -9.03 -0.43 -9.73
CA ASP A 89 -7.74 -0.26 -10.41
C ASP A 89 -6.88 0.86 -9.81
N THR A 90 -7.40 1.59 -8.81
CA THR A 90 -6.69 2.73 -8.22
C THR A 90 -6.92 2.86 -6.73
N LEU A 91 -5.91 3.40 -6.04
CA LEU A 91 -5.99 3.84 -4.64
C LEU A 91 -5.41 5.25 -4.50
N ALA A 92 -5.75 5.94 -3.42
CA ALA A 92 -5.24 7.27 -3.13
C ALA A 92 -4.37 7.26 -1.88
N ILE A 93 -3.26 7.99 -1.90
CA ILE A 93 -2.35 8.18 -0.77
C ILE A 93 -2.18 9.66 -0.46
N ASP A 94 -2.00 9.99 0.82
CA ASP A 94 -1.67 11.33 1.29
C ASP A 94 -0.18 11.61 1.13
N LEU A 95 0.14 12.68 0.41
CA LEU A 95 1.49 13.16 0.11
C LEU A 95 1.73 14.57 0.64
N THR A 96 0.84 15.09 1.50
CA THR A 96 0.81 16.50 1.87
C THR A 96 2.08 16.98 2.55
N ASP A 97 2.70 16.12 3.36
CA ASP A 97 3.88 16.47 4.17
C ASP A 97 5.20 15.96 3.56
N PHE A 98 5.21 15.61 2.26
CA PHE A 98 6.41 15.17 1.57
C PHE A 98 7.31 16.36 1.21
N GLU A 99 8.60 16.31 1.59
CA GLU A 99 9.57 17.36 1.27
C GLU A 99 9.84 17.50 -0.24
N LYS A 100 9.86 16.36 -0.94
CA LYS A 100 10.05 16.30 -2.39
C LYS A 100 8.71 16.02 -3.06
N PRO A 101 8.33 16.81 -4.09
CA PRO A 101 7.15 16.52 -4.87
C PRO A 101 7.24 15.12 -5.48
N VAL A 102 6.15 14.37 -5.39
CA VAL A 102 5.98 13.08 -6.04
C VAL A 102 5.32 13.32 -7.40
N ALA A 103 5.91 12.77 -8.45
CA ALA A 103 5.48 12.92 -9.83
C ALA A 103 4.81 11.64 -10.36
N PRO A 104 4.08 11.71 -11.50
CA PRO A 104 3.72 10.52 -12.24
C PRO A 104 4.94 9.65 -12.56
N ASP A 105 4.73 8.34 -12.60
CA ASP A 105 5.74 7.28 -12.75
C ASP A 105 6.68 7.09 -11.55
N ASP A 106 6.60 7.91 -10.50
CA ASP A 106 7.26 7.59 -9.22
C ASP A 106 6.71 6.28 -8.66
N VAL A 107 7.60 5.51 -8.03
CA VAL A 107 7.29 4.17 -7.54
C VAL A 107 6.78 4.21 -6.11
N VAL A 108 5.64 3.57 -5.89
CA VAL A 108 5.09 3.27 -4.57
C VAL A 108 5.40 1.82 -4.24
N GLU A 109 6.14 1.60 -3.16
CA GLU A 109 6.35 0.27 -2.59
C GLU A 109 5.14 -0.09 -1.71
N ILE A 110 4.45 -1.15 -2.14
CA ILE A 110 3.26 -1.68 -1.47
C ILE A 110 3.69 -2.60 -0.36
N PHE A 111 4.55 -3.57 -0.67
CA PHE A 111 5.30 -4.32 0.32
C PHE A 111 6.68 -4.70 -0.23
N GLY A 112 7.66 -4.78 0.67
CA GLY A 112 9.06 -4.99 0.35
C GLY A 112 9.97 -4.66 1.55
N PRO A 113 11.25 -4.33 1.32
CA PRO A 113 12.20 -4.02 2.40
C PRO A 113 11.80 -2.84 3.28
N ASN A 114 11.14 -1.81 2.73
CA ASN A 114 10.70 -0.64 3.48
C ASN A 114 9.27 -0.77 4.01
N ASN A 115 8.48 -1.70 3.47
CA ASN A 115 7.15 -2.01 3.98
C ASN A 115 6.95 -3.54 4.11
N PRO A 116 7.37 -4.16 5.23
CA PRO A 116 7.25 -5.60 5.39
C PRO A 116 5.81 -6.09 5.21
N ILE A 117 5.63 -7.18 4.46
CA ILE A 117 4.30 -7.70 4.13
C ILE A 117 3.47 -8.07 5.37
N ASP A 118 4.10 -8.55 6.45
CA ASP A 118 3.43 -8.85 7.72
C ASP A 118 2.92 -7.60 8.43
N ALA A 119 3.65 -6.49 8.32
CA ALA A 119 3.22 -5.20 8.85
C ALA A 119 2.03 -4.65 8.05
N LEU A 120 2.03 -4.82 6.72
CA LEU A 120 0.89 -4.47 5.88
C LEU A 120 -0.32 -5.37 6.18
N ALA A 121 -0.12 -6.67 6.35
CA ALA A 121 -1.17 -7.63 6.67
C ALA A 121 -1.85 -7.29 8.01
N THR A 122 -1.05 -6.93 9.01
CA THR A 122 -1.55 -6.47 10.32
C THR A 122 -2.43 -5.24 10.18
N GLN A 123 -2.02 -4.25 9.37
CA GLN A 123 -2.83 -3.05 9.08
C GLN A 123 -4.13 -3.39 8.33
N GLY A 124 -4.12 -4.44 7.50
CA GLY A 124 -5.29 -4.94 6.79
C GLY A 124 -6.17 -5.91 7.57
N GLN A 125 -5.84 -6.19 8.84
CA GLN A 125 -6.48 -7.22 9.68
C GLN A 125 -6.55 -8.60 9.01
N THR A 126 -5.46 -8.98 8.36
CA THR A 126 -5.30 -10.25 7.62
C THR A 126 -3.92 -10.86 7.93
N ILE A 127 -3.54 -11.90 7.19
CA ILE A 127 -2.24 -12.55 7.18
C ILE A 127 -1.55 -12.37 5.82
N SER A 128 -0.22 -12.38 5.81
CA SER A 128 0.58 -12.19 4.59
C SER A 128 0.29 -13.22 3.50
N TYR A 129 -0.17 -14.41 3.88
CA TYR A 129 -0.59 -15.45 2.94
C TYR A 129 -1.74 -14.96 2.03
N GLU A 130 -2.72 -14.23 2.55
CA GLU A 130 -3.82 -13.69 1.74
C GLU A 130 -3.32 -12.60 0.78
N LEU A 131 -2.37 -11.77 1.21
CA LEU A 131 -1.76 -10.76 0.35
C LEU A 131 -0.97 -11.38 -0.80
N LEU A 132 -0.16 -12.42 -0.52
CA LEU A 132 0.65 -13.10 -1.53
C LEU A 132 -0.21 -13.90 -2.53
N THR A 133 -1.18 -14.65 -2.02
CA THR A 133 -2.02 -15.52 -2.86
C THR A 133 -3.15 -14.77 -3.56
N GLY A 134 -3.48 -13.56 -3.08
CA GLY A 134 -4.44 -12.68 -3.73
C GLY A 134 -3.93 -12.05 -5.03
N LEU A 135 -2.60 -11.95 -5.22
CA LEU A 135 -2.00 -11.28 -6.37
C LEU A 135 -2.48 -11.87 -7.70
N GLY A 136 -3.21 -11.06 -8.47
CA GLY A 136 -3.81 -11.47 -9.73
C GLY A 136 -2.84 -11.59 -10.91
N GLY A 137 -3.42 -11.77 -12.10
CA GLY A 137 -2.68 -11.93 -13.36
C GLY A 137 -2.31 -10.64 -14.08
N ARG A 138 -2.60 -9.47 -13.51
CA ARG A 138 -2.36 -8.15 -14.14
C ARG A 138 -0.94 -7.62 -13.95
N TYR A 139 -0.17 -8.21 -13.04
CA TYR A 139 1.20 -7.78 -12.78
C TYR A 139 2.17 -8.20 -13.87
N ASN A 140 3.08 -7.30 -14.20
CA ASN A 140 4.34 -7.67 -14.81
C ASN A 140 5.24 -8.33 -13.74
N ARG A 141 5.51 -9.63 -13.87
CA ARG A 141 6.33 -10.39 -12.92
C ARG A 141 7.77 -10.48 -13.44
N ILE A 142 8.70 -9.96 -12.65
CA ILE A 142 10.14 -10.04 -12.91
C ILE A 142 10.72 -11.01 -11.89
N TYR A 143 11.51 -11.97 -12.35
CA TYR A 143 12.17 -12.95 -11.51
C TYR A 143 13.68 -12.66 -11.54
N GLU A 144 14.24 -12.43 -10.37
CA GLU A 144 15.64 -12.10 -10.16
C GLU A 144 16.21 -13.08 -9.14
N ASP A 145 17.51 -13.38 -9.25
CA ASP A 145 18.22 -14.13 -8.22
C ASP A 145 18.51 -13.19 -7.04
N ASN A 146 18.34 -13.67 -5.80
CA ASN A 146 18.75 -12.94 -4.58
C ASN A 146 20.28 -12.84 -4.46
#